data_AF-A0A972GNF1-F1
#
_entry.id   AF-A0A972GNF1-F1
#
_cell.length_a   1.000
_cell.length_b   1.000
_cell.length_c   1.000
_cell.angle_alpha   90.00
_cell.angle_beta   90.00
_cell.angle_gamma   90.00
#
_symmetry.space_group_name_H-M   'P 1'
#
loop_
_entity.id
_entity.type
_entity.pdbx_description
1 polymer ?
#
loop_
_entity_poly.entity_id
_entity_poly.type
_entity_poly.pdbx_seq_one_letter_code
_entity_poly.pdbx_strand_id
1 'polypeptide(L)'
;MKRKNIILISAAAIILLGILCTAKLYTSNASNNDFVFTVDGIPVANEEFYIFYQNNKAMTANYFKTKYNIDYSAAFWTSTYNGENPSDYAKHKAIDELKKFKIEQLIMQEHKIIKDLSFDHFTDNLDAENKERRRKIENKEPVYGLTQFNKMQYYSYLHATHYANMINSLMDNPAYNSSDSVYREYYERQKHFYSKGFKLEGQLITTASPTYETIFKSIKEGKLDSGNSIVLENLTLNLEEISKEELTKRSLYEVALKLNENEFSEIFPYNNVNAIFKLTKKQSLGYKSFDDVKSDVKKLYINDKIQEQITDRLKTAKVIINQPVYDKLMLN
;
A
#
# COMPACT_ATOMS: atom_id res chain seq x y z
N MET A 1 -34.11 -20.15 0.87
CA MET A 1 -32.73 -20.19 1.42
C MET A 1 -31.83 -21.33 0.93
N LYS A 2 -32.32 -22.46 0.37
CA LYS A 2 -31.45 -23.60 -0.01
C LYS A 2 -30.76 -23.52 -1.38
N ARG A 3 -31.21 -22.68 -2.32
CA ARG A 3 -30.66 -22.60 -3.70
C ARG A 3 -29.37 -21.76 -3.85
N LYS A 4 -29.13 -20.77 -2.98
CA LYS A 4 -27.90 -19.93 -3.05
C LYS A 4 -26.64 -20.67 -2.62
N ASN A 5 -26.75 -21.61 -1.68
CA ASN A 5 -25.60 -22.37 -1.17
C ASN A 5 -25.15 -23.47 -2.14
N ILE A 6 -26.04 -23.98 -3.00
CA ILE A 6 -25.70 -25.03 -3.97
C ILE A 6 -24.84 -24.45 -5.12
N ILE A 7 -25.10 -23.20 -5.53
CA ILE A 7 -24.35 -22.55 -6.61
C ILE A 7 -22.91 -22.18 -6.17
N LEU A 8 -22.74 -21.72 -4.92
CA LEU A 8 -21.40 -21.44 -4.36
C LEU A 8 -20.54 -22.71 -4.22
N ILE A 9 -21.14 -23.83 -3.81
CA ILE A 9 -20.43 -25.11 -3.67
C ILE A 9 -20.04 -25.68 -5.05
N SER A 10 -20.87 -25.50 -6.08
CA SER A 10 -20.54 -25.96 -7.43
C SER A 10 -19.43 -25.15 -8.11
N ALA A 11 -19.32 -23.85 -7.84
CA ALA A 11 -18.23 -23.01 -8.38
C ALA A 11 -16.89 -23.34 -7.71
N ALA A 12 -16.87 -23.54 -6.39
CA ALA A 12 -15.68 -23.94 -5.65
C ALA A 12 -15.14 -25.31 -6.08
N ALA A 13 -16.01 -26.27 -6.39
CA ALA A 13 -15.62 -27.62 -6.83
C ALA A 13 -15.02 -27.64 -8.25
N ILE A 14 -15.49 -26.78 -9.16
CA ILE A 14 -14.95 -26.69 -10.52
C ILE A 14 -13.60 -25.98 -10.55
N ILE A 15 -13.38 -25.01 -9.64
CA ILE A 15 -12.08 -24.31 -9.49
C ILE A 15 -11.01 -25.26 -8.91
N LEU A 16 -11.35 -26.10 -7.92
CA LEU A 16 -10.41 -27.07 -7.35
C LEU A 16 -9.94 -28.15 -8.36
N LEU A 17 -10.81 -28.57 -9.27
CA LEU A 17 -10.50 -29.56 -10.32
C LEU A 17 -9.60 -28.98 -11.43
N GLY A 18 -9.68 -27.68 -11.71
CA GLY A 18 -8.79 -27.00 -12.66
C GLY A 18 -7.34 -26.93 -12.17
N ILE A 19 -7.14 -26.66 -10.87
CA ILE A 19 -5.82 -26.51 -10.24
C ILE A 19 -5.04 -27.84 -10.24
N LEU A 20 -5.71 -28.97 -10.03
CA LEU A 20 -5.07 -30.30 -10.04
C LEU A 20 -4.57 -30.73 -11.42
N CYS A 21 -5.22 -30.27 -12.50
CA CYS A 21 -4.85 -30.63 -13.88
C CYS A 21 -3.74 -29.73 -14.45
N THR A 22 -3.67 -28.44 -14.08
CA THR A 22 -2.58 -27.56 -14.53
C THR A 22 -1.29 -27.79 -13.76
N ALA A 23 -1.35 -28.07 -12.44
CA ALA A 23 -0.17 -28.35 -11.62
C ALA A 23 0.66 -29.54 -12.13
N LYS A 24 0.01 -30.62 -12.61
CA LYS A 24 0.70 -31.80 -13.16
C LYS A 24 1.52 -31.50 -14.41
N LEU A 25 1.11 -30.53 -15.24
CA LEU A 25 1.79 -30.19 -16.49
C LEU A 25 3.03 -29.32 -16.27
N TYR A 26 3.06 -28.48 -15.23
CA TYR A 26 4.25 -27.70 -14.89
C TYR A 26 5.32 -28.54 -14.18
N THR A 27 4.92 -29.55 -13.39
CA THR A 27 5.87 -30.39 -12.66
C THR A 27 6.56 -31.47 -13.49
N SER A 28 6.10 -31.77 -14.71
CA SER A 28 6.68 -32.87 -15.51
C SER A 28 7.97 -32.50 -16.26
N ASN A 29 8.28 -31.21 -16.40
CA ASN A 29 9.41 -30.73 -17.22
C ASN A 29 10.52 -30.01 -16.42
N ALA A 30 10.32 -29.67 -15.15
CA ALA A 30 11.35 -29.03 -14.34
C ALA A 30 12.28 -30.11 -13.73
N SER A 31 13.60 -29.93 -13.87
CA SER A 31 14.56 -30.77 -13.15
C SER A 31 14.38 -30.55 -11.64
N ASN A 32 14.60 -31.58 -10.83
CA ASN A 32 14.39 -31.54 -9.39
C ASN A 32 15.32 -30.53 -8.65
N ASN A 33 16.23 -29.83 -9.35
CA ASN A 33 17.14 -28.82 -8.80
C ASN A 33 16.76 -27.36 -9.12
N ASP A 34 15.71 -27.11 -9.90
CA ASP A 34 15.46 -25.77 -10.48
C ASP A 34 14.53 -24.89 -9.62
N PHE A 35 13.95 -25.45 -8.56
CA PHE A 35 12.99 -24.75 -7.69
C PHE A 35 13.24 -25.02 -6.21
N VAL A 36 12.94 -24.03 -5.37
CA VAL A 36 13.10 -24.09 -3.91
C VAL A 36 11.89 -24.70 -3.24
N PHE A 37 10.69 -24.35 -3.70
CA PHE A 37 9.43 -24.90 -3.22
C PHE A 37 8.33 -24.71 -4.24
N THR A 38 7.17 -25.30 -3.99
CA THR A 38 5.95 -25.05 -4.77
C THR A 38 4.85 -24.47 -3.89
N VAL A 39 3.97 -23.67 -4.50
CA VAL A 39 2.72 -23.19 -3.91
C VAL A 39 1.59 -23.68 -4.79
N ASP A 40 0.75 -24.58 -4.28
CA ASP A 40 -0.31 -25.25 -5.05
C ASP A 40 0.21 -25.87 -6.36
N GLY A 41 1.44 -26.40 -6.33
CA GLY A 41 2.10 -27.02 -7.47
C GLY A 41 2.83 -26.06 -8.42
N ILE A 42 2.72 -24.74 -8.22
CA ILE A 42 3.49 -23.76 -8.99
C ILE A 42 4.90 -23.62 -8.38
N PRO A 43 5.97 -23.88 -9.16
CA PRO A 43 7.34 -23.78 -8.66
C PRO A 43 7.76 -22.34 -8.41
N VAL A 44 8.60 -22.16 -7.40
CA VAL A 44 9.36 -20.95 -7.12
C VAL A 44 10.82 -21.22 -7.48
N ALA A 45 11.32 -20.55 -8.50
CA ALA A 45 12.69 -20.72 -8.97
C ALA A 45 13.71 -20.25 -7.90
N ASN A 46 14.94 -20.77 -7.97
CA ASN A 46 16.02 -20.41 -7.04
C ASN A 46 16.31 -18.90 -7.04
N GLU A 47 16.38 -18.30 -8.23
CA GLU A 47 16.60 -16.87 -8.37
C GLU A 47 15.39 -16.04 -7.91
N GLU A 48 14.17 -16.51 -8.17
CA GLU A 48 12.95 -15.90 -7.65
C GLU A 48 12.98 -15.84 -6.12
N PHE A 49 13.29 -16.96 -5.48
CA PHE A 49 13.45 -17.02 -4.03
C PHE A 49 14.49 -16.02 -3.51
N TYR A 50 15.64 -15.94 -4.16
CA TYR A 50 16.73 -15.09 -3.73
C TYR A 50 16.37 -13.59 -3.75
N ILE A 51 15.56 -13.15 -4.71
CA ILE A 51 15.08 -11.75 -4.76
C ILE A 51 14.36 -11.39 -3.45
N PHE A 52 13.43 -12.24 -3.01
CA PHE A 52 12.65 -12.01 -1.80
C PHE A 52 13.48 -12.22 -0.53
N TYR A 53 14.36 -13.22 -0.51
CA TYR A 53 15.29 -13.43 0.59
C TYR A 53 16.16 -12.19 0.83
N GLN A 54 16.76 -11.62 -0.22
CA GLN A 54 17.56 -10.40 -0.10
C GLN A 54 16.73 -9.21 0.37
N ASN A 55 15.51 -9.05 -0.14
CA ASN A 55 14.60 -7.99 0.29
C ASN A 55 14.25 -8.07 1.78
N ASN A 56 14.20 -9.29 2.34
CA ASN A 56 13.88 -9.54 3.74
C ASN A 56 15.07 -9.39 4.70
N LYS A 57 16.32 -9.26 4.22
CA LYS A 57 17.49 -9.17 5.11
C LYS A 57 17.46 -7.94 6.01
N ALA A 58 17.11 -6.78 5.47
CA ALA A 58 17.05 -5.54 6.24
C ALA A 58 15.95 -5.59 7.32
N MET A 59 14.77 -6.08 6.97
CA MET A 59 13.66 -6.25 7.93
C MET A 59 13.99 -7.27 9.02
N THR A 60 14.70 -8.34 8.65
CA THR A 60 15.18 -9.33 9.62
C THR A 60 16.18 -8.73 10.60
N ALA A 61 17.19 -7.99 10.10
CA ALA A 61 18.14 -7.31 10.98
C ALA A 61 17.42 -6.35 11.95
N ASN A 62 16.45 -5.58 11.46
CA ASN A 62 15.63 -4.71 12.30
C ASN A 62 14.83 -5.49 13.35
N TYR A 63 14.20 -6.61 12.99
CA TYR A 63 13.47 -7.45 13.94
C TYR A 63 14.35 -7.96 15.07
N PHE A 64 15.55 -8.49 14.78
CA PHE A 64 16.48 -8.96 15.81
C PHE A 64 17.03 -7.81 16.66
N LYS A 65 17.24 -6.62 16.07
CA LYS A 65 17.60 -5.42 16.84
C LYS A 65 16.47 -4.97 17.77
N THR A 66 15.23 -4.90 17.31
CA THR A 66 14.10 -4.45 18.13
C THR A 66 13.70 -5.47 19.20
N LYS A 67 13.66 -6.76 18.86
CA LYS A 67 13.19 -7.82 19.77
C LYS A 67 14.26 -8.27 20.77
N TYR A 68 15.51 -8.38 20.32
CA TYR A 68 16.60 -8.98 21.09
C TYR A 68 17.76 -8.03 21.36
N ASN A 69 17.69 -6.77 20.89
CA ASN A 69 18.79 -5.80 20.96
C ASN A 69 20.12 -6.32 20.36
N ILE A 70 20.02 -7.17 19.33
CA ILE A 70 21.19 -7.73 18.66
C ILE A 70 21.66 -6.77 17.56
N ASP A 71 22.91 -6.35 17.65
CA ASP A 71 23.57 -5.55 16.62
C ASP A 71 24.07 -6.43 15.46
N TYR A 72 24.12 -5.83 14.28
CA TYR A 72 24.65 -6.50 13.10
C TYR A 72 26.15 -6.81 13.28
N SER A 73 26.54 -8.05 13.00
CA SER A 73 27.92 -8.52 13.08
C SER A 73 28.21 -9.56 12.00
N ALA A 74 29.48 -9.93 11.81
CA ALA A 74 29.86 -10.94 10.83
C ALA A 74 29.18 -12.31 11.07
N ALA A 75 28.98 -12.68 12.35
CA ALA A 75 28.34 -13.94 12.73
C ALA A 75 26.81 -13.88 12.74
N PHE A 76 26.21 -12.70 12.54
CA PHE A 76 24.77 -12.46 12.71
C PHE A 76 23.91 -13.49 11.99
N TRP A 77 24.20 -13.78 10.72
CA TRP A 77 23.42 -14.70 9.90
C TRP A 77 23.57 -16.17 10.29
N THR A 78 24.70 -16.55 10.90
CA THR A 78 25.02 -17.94 11.25
C THR A 78 24.78 -18.27 12.72
N SER A 79 24.65 -17.25 13.58
CA SER A 79 24.39 -17.43 15.01
C SER A 79 22.93 -17.71 15.31
N THR A 80 22.67 -18.25 16.50
CA THR A 80 21.31 -18.44 17.03
C THR A 80 21.14 -17.51 18.23
N TYR A 81 20.07 -16.72 18.23
CA TYR A 81 19.72 -15.80 19.31
C TYR A 81 18.38 -16.22 19.89
N ASN A 82 18.38 -16.64 21.15
CA ASN A 82 17.18 -17.10 21.87
C ASN A 82 16.38 -18.17 21.10
N GLY A 83 17.07 -19.08 20.41
CA GLY A 83 16.48 -20.17 19.63
C GLY A 83 16.07 -19.79 18.20
N GLU A 84 16.23 -18.54 17.78
CA GLU A 84 15.96 -18.09 16.40
C GLU A 84 17.29 -17.80 15.66
N ASN A 85 17.45 -18.36 14.46
CA ASN A 85 18.54 -18.01 13.56
C ASN A 85 18.06 -16.95 12.54
N PRO A 86 18.80 -15.83 12.33
CA PRO A 86 18.38 -14.80 11.39
C PRO A 86 18.26 -15.25 9.93
N SER A 87 19.12 -16.16 9.46
CA SER A 87 19.02 -16.68 8.08
C SER A 87 17.75 -17.51 7.90
N ASP A 88 17.44 -18.40 8.85
CA ASP A 88 16.19 -19.17 8.84
C ASP A 88 14.97 -18.25 8.93
N TYR A 89 15.03 -17.22 9.78
CA TYR A 89 13.96 -16.23 9.86
C TYR A 89 13.73 -15.53 8.52
N ALA A 90 14.79 -15.02 7.88
CA ALA A 90 14.70 -14.36 6.58
C ALA A 90 14.20 -15.30 5.48
N LYS A 91 14.61 -16.57 5.49
CA LYS A 91 14.11 -17.59 4.55
C LYS A 91 12.61 -17.86 4.74
N HIS A 92 12.16 -18.05 5.98
CA HIS A 92 10.73 -18.23 6.26
C HIS A 92 9.92 -17.00 5.84
N LYS A 93 10.42 -15.79 6.07
CA LYS A 93 9.77 -14.56 5.58
C LYS A 93 9.69 -14.51 4.06
N ALA A 94 10.76 -14.89 3.36
CA ALA A 94 10.74 -14.99 1.90
C ALA A 94 9.70 -16.01 1.41
N ILE A 95 9.60 -17.19 2.06
CA ILE A 95 8.56 -18.19 1.75
C ILE A 95 7.16 -17.60 1.96
N ASP A 96 6.92 -16.95 3.09
CA ASP A 96 5.60 -16.36 3.41
C ASP A 96 5.18 -15.29 2.39
N GLU A 97 6.11 -14.39 2.03
CA GLU A 97 5.86 -13.37 1.01
C GLU A 97 5.62 -14.00 -0.36
N LEU A 98 6.47 -14.92 -0.80
CA LEU A 98 6.31 -15.60 -2.08
C LEU A 98 5.04 -16.43 -2.14
N LYS A 99 4.65 -17.08 -1.04
CA LYS A 99 3.36 -17.77 -0.93
C LYS A 99 2.21 -16.80 -1.21
N LYS A 100 2.24 -15.61 -0.61
CA LYS A 100 1.24 -14.56 -0.89
C LYS A 100 1.24 -14.14 -2.35
N PHE A 101 2.40 -13.82 -2.91
CA PHE A 101 2.52 -13.41 -4.31
C PHE A 101 2.05 -14.49 -5.30
N LYS A 102 2.42 -15.77 -5.08
CA LYS A 102 1.98 -16.88 -5.94
C LYS A 102 0.46 -17.09 -5.87
N ILE A 103 -0.15 -16.96 -4.69
CA ILE A 103 -1.62 -17.06 -4.56
C ILE A 103 -2.32 -15.92 -5.27
N GLU A 104 -1.81 -14.69 -5.15
CA GLU A 104 -2.35 -13.54 -5.89
C GLU A 104 -2.21 -13.73 -7.41
N GLN A 105 -1.05 -14.20 -7.87
CA GLN A 105 -0.79 -14.53 -9.27
C GLN A 105 -1.71 -15.64 -9.81
N LEU A 106 -1.97 -16.69 -9.02
CA LEU A 106 -2.93 -17.74 -9.37
C LEU A 106 -4.35 -17.18 -9.55
N ILE A 107 -4.79 -16.31 -8.64
CA ILE A 107 -6.10 -15.63 -8.77
C ILE A 107 -6.11 -14.75 -10.03
N MET A 108 -5.04 -13.99 -10.28
CA MET A 108 -4.89 -13.19 -11.50
C MET A 108 -4.94 -14.06 -12.77
N GLN A 109 -4.36 -15.26 -12.74
CA GLN A 109 -4.41 -16.21 -13.86
C GLN A 109 -5.82 -16.73 -14.12
N GLU A 110 -6.58 -17.05 -13.07
CA GLU A 110 -7.99 -17.46 -13.19
C GLU A 110 -8.86 -16.36 -13.81
N HIS A 111 -8.55 -15.10 -13.49
CA HIS A 111 -9.16 -13.93 -14.12
C HIS A 111 -8.55 -13.54 -15.46
N LYS A 112 -7.64 -14.37 -16.01
CA LYS A 112 -6.98 -14.20 -17.31
C LYS A 112 -6.16 -12.90 -17.44
N ILE A 113 -5.72 -12.37 -16.30
CA ILE A 113 -4.84 -11.18 -16.23
C ILE A 113 -3.40 -11.58 -16.50
N ILE A 114 -2.98 -12.72 -15.95
CA ILE A 114 -1.66 -13.32 -16.21
C ILE A 114 -1.87 -14.64 -16.95
N LYS A 115 -1.01 -14.92 -17.93
CA LYS A 115 -1.07 -16.17 -18.71
C LYS A 115 -0.02 -17.17 -18.26
N ASP A 116 1.19 -16.69 -17.98
CA ASP A 116 2.34 -17.50 -17.61
C ASP A 116 2.91 -17.01 -16.28
N LEU A 117 3.02 -17.92 -15.31
CA LEU A 117 3.50 -17.68 -13.95
C LEU A 117 4.96 -18.08 -13.75
N SER A 118 5.62 -18.55 -14.81
CA SER A 118 7.02 -18.96 -14.75
C SER A 118 7.93 -17.77 -14.48
N PHE A 119 9.03 -18.04 -13.79
CA PHE A 119 10.04 -17.02 -13.53
C PHE A 119 10.77 -16.61 -14.82
N ASP A 120 10.93 -17.52 -15.78
CA ASP A 120 11.54 -17.20 -17.09
C ASP A 120 10.71 -16.17 -17.85
N HIS A 121 9.38 -16.32 -17.85
CA HIS A 121 8.51 -15.30 -18.46
C HIS A 121 8.62 -13.95 -17.76
N PHE A 122 8.77 -13.94 -16.43
CA PHE A 122 9.03 -12.73 -15.67
C PHE A 122 10.36 -12.07 -16.08
N THR A 123 11.45 -12.84 -16.25
CA THR A 123 12.75 -12.31 -16.66
C THR A 123 12.73 -11.77 -18.08
N ASP A 124 12.06 -12.47 -19.01
CA ASP A 124 11.89 -12.02 -20.39
C ASP A 124 11.16 -10.68 -20.46
N ASN A 125 10.08 -10.55 -19.69
CA ASN A 125 9.31 -9.32 -19.61
C ASN A 125 10.12 -8.16 -19.00
N LEU A 126 10.94 -8.43 -17.99
CA LEU A 126 11.84 -7.43 -17.40
C LEU A 126 12.86 -6.92 -18.43
N ASP A 127 13.49 -7.83 -19.15
CA ASP A 127 14.51 -7.48 -20.14
C ASP A 127 13.90 -6.70 -21.32
N ALA A 128 12.71 -7.10 -21.77
CA ALA A 128 11.94 -6.38 -22.78
C ALA A 128 11.56 -4.97 -22.32
N GLU A 129 11.04 -4.81 -21.10
CA GLU A 129 10.67 -3.52 -20.52
C GLU A 129 11.90 -2.59 -20.41
N ASN A 130 13.01 -3.11 -19.88
CA ASN A 130 14.24 -2.34 -19.74
C ASN A 130 14.85 -1.97 -21.10
N LYS A 131 14.76 -2.85 -22.10
CA LYS A 131 15.19 -2.55 -23.47
C LYS A 131 14.35 -1.43 -24.09
N GLU A 132 13.04 -1.49 -23.92
CA GLU A 132 12.14 -0.45 -24.44
C GLU A 132 12.38 0.90 -23.75
N ARG A 133 12.61 0.92 -22.44
CA ARG A 133 12.99 2.14 -21.72
C ARG A 133 14.28 2.75 -22.23
N ARG A 134 15.32 1.94 -22.48
CA ARG A 134 16.57 2.40 -23.09
C ARG A 134 16.33 3.02 -24.47
N ARG A 135 15.57 2.34 -25.33
CA ARG A 135 15.20 2.86 -26.67
C ARG A 135 14.50 4.21 -26.58
N LYS A 136 13.55 4.37 -25.65
CA LYS A 136 12.86 5.65 -25.43
C LYS A 136 13.81 6.76 -25.02
N ILE A 137 14.74 6.49 -24.10
CA ILE A 137 15.75 7.46 -23.65
C ILE A 137 16.65 7.88 -24.82
N GLU A 138 17.15 6.91 -25.60
CA GLU A 138 17.98 7.17 -26.79
C GLU A 138 17.24 8.04 -27.82
N ASN A 139 15.94 7.82 -27.99
CA ASN A 139 15.08 8.58 -28.89
C ASN A 139 14.54 9.90 -28.30
N LYS A 140 14.93 10.27 -27.07
CA LYS A 140 14.40 11.44 -26.34
C LYS A 140 12.87 11.40 -26.16
N GLU A 141 12.28 10.21 -26.15
CA GLU A 141 10.88 9.98 -25.81
C GLU A 141 10.72 10.02 -24.27
N PRO A 142 9.58 10.50 -23.74
CA PRO A 142 9.37 10.55 -22.31
C PRO A 142 9.34 9.14 -21.70
N VAL A 143 10.16 8.93 -20.66
CA VAL A 143 10.11 7.74 -19.79
C VAL A 143 9.60 8.16 -18.43
N TYR A 144 8.45 7.62 -18.05
CA TYR A 144 7.88 7.85 -16.73
C TYR A 144 8.46 6.85 -15.72
N GLY A 145 8.87 7.36 -14.56
CA GLY A 145 9.44 6.56 -13.48
C GLY A 145 10.92 6.23 -13.68
N LEU A 146 11.32 5.02 -13.26
CA LEU A 146 12.72 4.58 -13.31
C LEU A 146 13.19 4.39 -14.76
N THR A 147 14.43 4.77 -15.05
CA THR A 147 15.06 4.55 -16.36
C THR A 147 15.34 3.06 -16.62
N GLN A 148 15.56 2.30 -15.55
CA GLN A 148 15.72 0.85 -15.57
C GLN A 148 15.18 0.27 -14.26
N PHE A 149 14.53 -0.89 -14.35
CA PHE A 149 14.14 -1.67 -13.19
C PHE A 149 15.17 -2.75 -12.85
N ASN A 150 15.43 -2.94 -11.57
CA ASN A 150 15.94 -4.21 -11.07
C ASN A 150 14.78 -5.22 -10.88
N LYS A 151 15.12 -6.49 -10.57
CA LYS A 151 14.13 -7.56 -10.43
C LYS A 151 13.07 -7.26 -9.37
N MET A 152 13.43 -6.83 -8.16
CA MET A 152 12.45 -6.56 -7.08
C MET A 152 11.52 -5.39 -7.43
N GLN A 153 12.06 -4.32 -8.02
CA GLN A 153 11.28 -3.16 -8.45
C GLN A 153 10.28 -3.54 -9.55
N TYR A 154 10.72 -4.34 -10.51
CA TYR A 154 9.84 -4.81 -11.58
C TYR A 154 8.78 -5.78 -11.07
N TYR A 155 9.14 -6.68 -10.14
CA TYR A 155 8.18 -7.58 -9.50
C TYR A 155 7.04 -6.81 -8.83
N SER A 156 7.40 -5.78 -8.05
CA SER A 156 6.43 -4.90 -7.38
C SER A 156 5.59 -4.10 -8.39
N TYR A 157 6.21 -3.53 -9.42
CA TYR A 157 5.53 -2.76 -10.46
C TYR A 157 4.53 -3.62 -11.26
N LEU A 158 4.98 -4.78 -11.73
CA LEU A 158 4.19 -5.70 -12.53
C LEU A 158 3.01 -6.25 -11.73
N HIS A 159 3.26 -6.63 -10.47
CA HIS A 159 2.21 -7.08 -9.56
C HIS A 159 1.15 -6.01 -9.33
N ALA A 160 1.54 -4.79 -8.95
CA ALA A 160 0.60 -3.69 -8.72
C ALA A 160 -0.23 -3.38 -9.99
N THR A 161 0.41 -3.43 -11.15
CA THR A 161 -0.24 -3.22 -12.46
C THR A 161 -1.27 -4.32 -12.73
N HIS A 162 -0.91 -5.59 -12.57
CA HIS A 162 -1.83 -6.71 -12.76
C HIS A 162 -2.98 -6.67 -11.75
N TYR A 163 -2.71 -6.34 -10.49
CA TYR A 163 -3.73 -6.23 -9.46
C TYR A 163 -4.76 -5.13 -9.78
N ALA A 164 -4.28 -3.94 -10.20
CA ALA A 164 -5.17 -2.86 -10.64
C ALA A 164 -5.99 -3.25 -11.88
N ASN A 165 -5.36 -3.92 -12.86
CA ASN A 165 -6.05 -4.42 -14.05
C ASN A 165 -7.12 -5.48 -13.71
N MET A 166 -6.85 -6.33 -12.72
CA MET A 166 -7.82 -7.30 -12.21
C MET A 166 -9.03 -6.61 -11.57
N ILE A 167 -8.83 -5.60 -10.71
CA ILE A 167 -9.94 -4.85 -10.12
C ILE A 167 -10.79 -4.21 -11.24
N ASN A 168 -10.14 -3.55 -12.19
CA ASN A 168 -10.83 -2.87 -13.29
C ASN A 168 -11.61 -3.85 -14.18
N SER A 169 -11.03 -5.02 -14.52
CA SER A 169 -11.72 -6.03 -15.34
C SER A 169 -12.92 -6.66 -14.63
N LEU A 170 -12.91 -6.68 -13.30
CA LEU A 170 -13.98 -7.23 -12.48
C LEU A 170 -15.11 -6.25 -12.18
N MET A 171 -14.97 -4.97 -12.51
CA MET A 171 -16.01 -3.95 -12.28
C MET A 171 -17.34 -4.28 -12.97
N ASP A 172 -17.27 -4.87 -14.17
CA ASP A 172 -18.44 -5.25 -14.96
C ASP A 172 -18.75 -6.75 -14.88
N ASN A 173 -17.95 -7.52 -14.11
CA ASN A 173 -18.16 -8.95 -13.96
C ASN A 173 -19.34 -9.24 -13.01
N PRO A 174 -20.42 -9.90 -13.47
CA PRO A 174 -21.61 -10.16 -12.64
C PRO A 174 -21.35 -10.96 -11.36
N ALA A 175 -20.27 -11.76 -11.30
CA ALA A 175 -19.90 -12.52 -10.11
C ALA A 175 -19.32 -11.63 -8.99
N TYR A 176 -18.69 -10.51 -9.35
CA TYR A 176 -18.07 -9.57 -8.41
C TYR A 176 -18.95 -8.37 -8.15
N ASN A 177 -19.80 -8.01 -9.12
CA ASN A 177 -20.74 -6.90 -9.03
C ASN A 177 -21.88 -7.20 -8.02
N SER A 178 -22.45 -6.15 -7.47
CA SER A 178 -23.54 -6.16 -6.50
C SER A 178 -24.57 -5.09 -6.86
N SER A 179 -25.71 -5.07 -6.15
CA SER A 179 -26.74 -4.04 -6.36
C SER A 179 -26.32 -2.68 -5.80
N ASP A 180 -26.92 -1.61 -6.32
CA ASP A 180 -26.75 -0.25 -5.79
C ASP A 180 -27.06 -0.14 -4.29
N SER A 181 -28.04 -0.90 -3.79
CA SER A 181 -28.36 -0.95 -2.35
C SER A 181 -27.17 -1.44 -1.52
N VAL A 182 -26.51 -2.52 -1.96
CA VAL A 182 -25.33 -3.08 -1.29
C VAL A 182 -24.18 -2.08 -1.32
N TYR A 183 -23.99 -1.37 -2.44
CA TYR A 183 -22.96 -0.35 -2.55
C TYR A 183 -23.22 0.87 -1.67
N ARG A 184 -24.49 1.29 -1.51
CA ARG A 184 -24.86 2.36 -0.57
C ARG A 184 -24.59 1.95 0.88
N GLU A 185 -24.97 0.74 1.27
CA GLU A 185 -24.65 0.20 2.61
C GLU A 185 -23.14 0.12 2.86
N TYR A 186 -22.37 -0.30 1.84
CA TYR A 186 -20.92 -0.34 1.93
C TYR A 186 -20.33 1.07 2.07
N TYR A 187 -20.80 2.03 1.27
CA TYR A 187 -20.42 3.43 1.38
C TYR A 187 -20.70 3.97 2.79
N GLU A 188 -21.86 3.72 3.38
CA GLU A 188 -22.17 4.24 4.72
C GLU A 188 -21.20 3.77 5.81
N ARG A 189 -20.67 2.53 5.69
CA ARG A 189 -19.64 2.01 6.61
C ARG A 189 -18.28 2.68 6.43
N GLN A 190 -17.99 3.14 5.21
CA GLN A 190 -16.67 3.62 4.81
C GLN A 190 -16.65 5.12 4.45
N LYS A 191 -17.76 5.85 4.65
CA LYS A 191 -17.92 7.24 4.18
C LYS A 191 -16.90 8.22 4.73
N HIS A 192 -16.26 7.88 5.85
CA HIS A 192 -15.18 8.66 6.43
C HIS A 192 -14.00 8.89 5.47
N PHE A 193 -13.72 7.96 4.55
CA PHE A 193 -12.73 8.16 3.47
C PHE A 193 -13.15 9.20 2.43
N TYR A 194 -14.45 9.53 2.37
CA TYR A 194 -15.03 10.50 1.45
C TYR A 194 -15.43 11.80 2.14
N SER A 195 -14.80 12.12 3.27
CA SER A 195 -14.99 13.39 3.97
C SER A 195 -14.64 14.58 3.08
N LYS A 196 -15.50 15.59 3.05
CA LYS A 196 -15.20 16.91 2.45
C LYS A 196 -14.34 17.78 3.38
N GLY A 197 -13.96 17.25 4.53
CA GLY A 197 -13.21 17.98 5.55
C GLY A 197 -14.10 18.92 6.36
N PHE A 198 -13.52 20.04 6.76
CA PHE A 198 -14.15 21.04 7.59
C PHE A 198 -13.96 22.42 6.97
N LYS A 199 -14.94 23.29 7.15
CA LYS A 199 -14.76 24.73 7.03
C LYS A 199 -14.31 25.26 8.39
N LEU A 200 -13.11 25.84 8.41
CA LEU A 200 -12.48 26.37 9.62
C LEU A 200 -12.43 27.88 9.52
N GLU A 201 -13.11 28.56 10.43
CA GLU A 201 -13.05 30.02 10.55
C GLU A 201 -12.22 30.35 11.77
N GLY A 202 -11.36 31.36 11.65
CA GLY A 202 -10.46 31.72 12.74
C GLY A 202 -9.63 32.95 12.46
N GLN A 203 -8.72 33.23 13.38
CA GLN A 203 -7.87 34.40 13.36
C GLN A 203 -6.43 33.94 13.28
N LEU A 204 -5.75 34.30 12.19
CA LEU A 204 -4.32 34.14 12.04
C LEU A 204 -3.62 35.37 12.59
N ILE A 205 -2.69 35.15 13.50
CA ILE A 205 -1.94 36.19 14.18
C ILE A 205 -0.49 35.96 13.81
N THR A 206 0.05 36.79 12.92
CA THR A 206 1.46 36.69 12.50
C THR A 206 2.29 37.74 13.20
N THR A 207 3.52 37.39 13.54
CA THR A 207 4.42 38.28 14.26
C THR A 207 5.89 38.08 13.90
N ALA A 208 6.61 39.20 13.82
CA ALA A 208 8.07 39.19 13.71
C ALA A 208 8.75 38.82 15.04
N SER A 209 8.03 38.97 16.17
CA SER A 209 8.49 38.57 17.51
C SER A 209 8.12 37.11 17.83
N PRO A 210 9.02 36.29 18.38
CA PRO A 210 8.82 34.85 18.55
C PRO A 210 8.12 34.41 19.86
N THR A 211 7.78 35.30 20.79
CA THR A 211 7.34 34.89 22.14
C THR A 211 5.82 34.87 22.33
N TYR A 212 5.29 33.73 22.78
CA TYR A 212 3.86 33.48 23.05
C TYR A 212 3.25 34.50 24.02
N GLU A 213 4.00 34.90 25.06
CA GLU A 213 3.57 35.84 26.09
C GLU A 213 3.27 37.23 25.54
N THR A 214 4.08 37.72 24.60
CA THR A 214 3.88 39.03 23.95
C THR A 214 2.60 39.01 23.12
N ILE A 215 2.39 37.95 22.35
CA ILE A 215 1.19 37.77 21.51
C ILE A 215 -0.06 37.69 22.39
N PHE A 216 -0.03 36.86 23.44
CA PHE A 216 -1.17 36.63 24.32
C PHE A 216 -1.54 37.88 25.14
N LYS A 217 -0.54 38.65 25.60
CA LYS A 217 -0.75 39.94 26.29
C LYS A 217 -1.42 40.95 25.38
N SER A 218 -0.93 41.11 24.14
CA SER A 218 -1.51 42.03 23.15
C SER A 218 -2.95 41.67 22.77
N ILE A 219 -3.27 40.37 22.65
CA ILE A 219 -4.65 39.90 22.41
C ILE A 219 -5.57 40.24 23.59
N LYS A 220 -5.13 40.00 24.83
CA LYS A 220 -5.93 40.27 26.05
C LYS A 220 -6.17 41.75 26.30
N GLU A 221 -5.19 42.60 26.00
CA GLU A 221 -5.26 44.04 26.31
C GLU A 221 -5.99 44.84 25.23
N GLY A 222 -6.36 44.24 24.09
CA GLY A 222 -7.02 44.91 22.96
C GLY A 222 -6.16 46.00 22.31
N LYS A 223 -4.89 46.12 22.72
CA LYS A 223 -3.89 47.06 22.21
C LYS A 223 -2.98 46.29 21.26
N LEU A 224 -3.45 46.10 20.03
CA LEU A 224 -2.56 45.80 18.92
C LEU A 224 -1.75 47.07 18.67
N ASP A 225 -0.53 47.12 19.19
CA ASP A 225 0.32 48.29 19.04
C ASP A 225 0.67 48.45 17.56
N SER A 226 0.24 49.56 16.98
CA SER A 226 0.40 49.92 15.56
C SER A 226 1.86 50.11 15.14
N GLY A 227 2.81 49.88 16.05
CA GLY A 227 4.24 49.81 15.82
C GLY A 227 4.73 48.45 15.33
N ASN A 228 4.30 48.05 14.12
CA ASN A 228 4.99 47.11 13.22
C ASN A 228 5.50 45.74 13.74
N SER A 229 4.72 44.94 14.47
CA SER A 229 5.13 43.53 14.66
C SER A 229 4.04 42.48 14.74
N ILE A 230 2.76 42.82 14.83
CA ILE A 230 1.67 41.83 14.92
C ILE A 230 0.59 42.17 13.88
N VAL A 231 0.27 41.21 13.01
CA VAL A 231 -0.81 41.32 12.01
C VAL A 231 -1.88 40.29 12.35
N LEU A 232 -3.13 40.74 12.46
CA LEU A 232 -4.30 39.88 12.65
C LEU A 232 -5.11 39.81 11.37
N GLU A 233 -5.36 38.60 10.89
CA GLU A 233 -6.12 38.31 9.70
C GLU A 233 -7.24 37.31 10.03
N ASN A 234 -8.49 37.62 9.70
CA ASN A 234 -9.58 36.66 9.80
C ASN A 234 -9.57 35.78 8.55
N LEU A 235 -9.49 34.47 8.74
CA LEU A 235 -9.42 33.51 7.65
C LEU A 235 -10.58 32.52 7.70
N THR A 236 -10.99 32.12 6.51
CA THR A 236 -11.81 30.94 6.28
C THR A 236 -10.97 29.94 5.50
N LEU A 237 -10.81 28.73 6.04
CA LEU A 237 -10.03 27.67 5.44
C LEU A 237 -10.96 26.52 5.06
N ASN A 238 -10.91 26.13 3.79
CA ASN A 238 -11.63 24.98 3.25
C ASN A 238 -10.67 24.18 2.38
N LEU A 239 -10.49 22.89 2.68
CA LEU A 239 -9.57 22.03 1.96
C LEU A 239 -9.91 21.90 0.46
N GLU A 240 -11.19 22.00 0.09
CA GLU A 240 -11.64 21.94 -1.31
C GLU A 240 -11.30 23.21 -2.11
N GLU A 241 -11.08 24.34 -1.43
CA GLU A 241 -10.74 25.63 -2.05
C GLU A 241 -9.24 25.91 -2.07
N ILE A 242 -8.46 25.23 -1.22
CA ILE A 242 -7.00 25.40 -1.15
C ILE A 242 -6.34 24.55 -2.25
N SER A 243 -5.63 25.22 -3.17
CA SER A 243 -4.88 24.52 -4.22
C SER A 243 -3.85 23.56 -3.64
N LYS A 244 -3.53 22.48 -4.38
CA LYS A 244 -2.44 21.55 -4.01
C LYS A 244 -1.08 22.24 -3.95
N GLU A 245 -0.92 23.34 -4.67
CA GLU A 245 0.33 24.11 -4.75
C GLU A 245 0.48 25.13 -3.61
N GLU A 246 -0.62 25.47 -2.91
CA GLU A 246 -0.62 26.42 -1.78
C GLU A 246 -0.20 25.74 -0.46
N LEU A 247 1.03 25.23 -0.41
CA LEU A 247 1.54 24.42 0.71
C LEU A 247 1.39 25.11 2.07
N THR A 248 1.61 26.42 2.18
CA THR A 248 1.50 27.16 3.44
C THR A 248 0.07 27.23 3.96
N LYS A 249 -0.92 27.45 3.09
CA LYS A 249 -2.34 27.39 3.48
C LYS A 249 -2.78 25.97 3.85
N ARG A 250 -2.22 24.94 3.19
CA ARG A 250 -2.49 23.54 3.56
C ARG A 250 -1.94 23.21 4.95
N SER A 251 -0.70 23.60 5.24
CA SER A 251 -0.12 23.45 6.57
C SER A 251 -0.94 24.19 7.64
N LEU A 252 -1.39 25.41 7.33
CA LEU A 252 -2.28 26.16 8.22
C LEU A 252 -3.61 25.43 8.46
N TYR A 253 -4.23 24.88 7.41
CA TYR A 253 -5.44 24.06 7.54
C TYR A 253 -5.22 22.84 8.44
N GLU A 254 -4.09 22.14 8.31
CA GLU A 254 -3.75 21.00 9.16
C GLU A 254 -3.54 21.37 10.63
N VAL A 255 -2.92 22.53 10.91
CA VAL A 255 -2.81 23.07 12.27
C VAL A 255 -4.20 23.36 12.82
N ALA A 256 -5.02 24.12 12.09
CA ALA A 256 -6.36 24.50 12.51
C ALA A 256 -7.29 23.29 12.72
N LEU A 257 -7.11 22.22 11.94
CA LEU A 257 -7.91 21.00 12.03
C LEU A 257 -7.72 20.26 13.37
N LYS A 258 -6.57 20.40 14.03
CA LYS A 258 -6.27 19.76 15.32
C LYS A 258 -6.91 20.48 16.52
N LEU A 259 -7.35 21.72 16.31
CA LEU A 259 -7.91 22.56 17.37
C LEU A 259 -9.39 22.29 17.62
N ASN A 260 -9.82 22.57 18.85
CA ASN A 260 -11.20 22.76 19.25
C ASN A 260 -11.62 24.23 19.08
N GLU A 261 -12.92 24.50 19.06
CA GLU A 261 -13.41 25.88 18.95
C GLU A 261 -12.94 26.74 20.14
N ASN A 262 -12.51 27.95 19.83
CA ASN A 262 -11.89 28.93 20.73
C ASN A 262 -10.48 28.57 21.24
N GLU A 263 -9.88 27.48 20.76
CA GLU A 263 -8.52 27.10 21.08
C GLU A 263 -7.49 27.84 20.21
N PHE A 264 -6.32 28.11 20.79
CA PHE A 264 -5.16 28.64 20.09
C PHE A 264 -4.21 27.50 19.74
N SER A 265 -3.58 27.56 18.56
CA SER A 265 -2.46 26.70 18.24
C SER A 265 -1.22 27.03 19.07
N GLU A 266 -0.27 26.11 19.07
CA GLU A 266 1.14 26.45 19.34
C GLU A 266 1.67 27.42 18.27
N ILE A 267 2.84 28.00 18.53
CA ILE A 267 3.52 28.85 17.54
C ILE A 267 4.03 27.97 16.40
N PHE A 268 3.73 28.36 15.16
CA PHE A 268 4.20 27.69 13.96
C PHE A 268 4.74 28.68 12.93
N PRO A 269 5.69 28.27 12.07
CA PRO A 269 6.18 29.11 10.99
C PRO A 269 5.12 29.26 9.89
N TYR A 270 4.89 30.50 9.42
CA TYR A 270 3.98 30.82 8.33
C TYR A 270 4.57 31.97 7.50
N ASN A 271 4.83 31.76 6.21
CA ASN A 271 5.42 32.77 5.30
C ASN A 271 6.65 33.49 5.90
N ASN A 272 7.60 32.74 6.47
CA ASN A 272 8.85 33.23 7.10
C ASN A 272 8.68 34.07 8.38
N VAL A 273 7.47 34.11 8.96
CA VAL A 273 7.22 34.72 10.28
C VAL A 273 6.60 33.69 11.22
N ASN A 274 6.57 34.00 12.52
CA ASN A 274 5.89 33.16 13.49
C ASN A 274 4.40 33.48 13.49
N ALA A 275 3.57 32.45 13.64
CA ALA A 275 2.13 32.59 13.66
C ALA A 275 1.47 31.79 14.78
N ILE A 276 0.34 32.29 15.24
CA ILE A 276 -0.62 31.59 16.08
C ILE A 276 -1.96 31.65 15.36
N PHE A 277 -2.69 30.54 15.36
CA PHE A 277 -4.05 30.49 14.84
C PHE A 277 -5.02 30.25 15.98
N LYS A 278 -6.04 31.11 16.08
CA LYS A 278 -7.18 30.88 16.96
C LYS A 278 -8.35 30.36 16.13
N LEU A 279 -8.79 29.15 16.40
CA LEU A 279 -9.99 28.61 15.76
C LEU A 279 -11.24 29.22 16.41
N THR A 280 -12.12 29.84 15.64
CA THR A 280 -13.37 30.42 16.16
C THR A 280 -14.57 29.54 15.86
N LYS A 281 -14.55 28.82 14.73
CA LYS A 281 -15.63 27.92 14.33
C LYS A 281 -15.13 26.76 13.50
N LYS A 282 -15.66 25.57 13.75
CA LYS A 282 -15.32 24.33 13.03
C LYS A 282 -16.59 23.64 12.55
N GLN A 283 -16.87 23.79 11.27
CA GLN A 283 -18.06 23.22 10.66
C GLN A 283 -17.68 22.04 9.76
N SER A 284 -18.24 20.85 10.03
CA SER A 284 -18.09 19.71 9.11
C SER A 284 -18.78 20.02 7.78
N LEU A 285 -18.09 19.73 6.67
CA LEU A 285 -18.65 19.81 5.32
C LEU A 285 -19.35 18.52 4.89
N GLY A 286 -19.46 17.55 5.81
CA GLY A 286 -20.05 16.25 5.54
C GLY A 286 -19.18 15.39 4.61
N TYR A 287 -19.84 14.60 3.78
CA TYR A 287 -19.21 13.61 2.91
C TYR A 287 -19.61 13.85 1.45
N LYS A 288 -18.75 13.44 0.51
CA LYS A 288 -19.14 13.34 -0.91
C LYS A 288 -20.31 12.36 -1.03
N SER A 289 -21.28 12.68 -1.89
CA SER A 289 -22.46 11.83 -2.03
C SER A 289 -22.07 10.46 -2.61
N PHE A 290 -22.86 9.43 -2.34
CA PHE A 290 -22.62 8.11 -2.93
C PHE A 290 -22.52 8.19 -4.46
N ASP A 291 -23.36 8.99 -5.12
CA ASP A 291 -23.40 9.07 -6.57
C ASP A 291 -22.10 9.69 -7.13
N ASP A 292 -21.49 10.66 -6.42
CA ASP A 292 -20.20 11.26 -6.79
C ASP A 292 -19.04 10.26 -6.72
N VAL A 293 -19.09 9.31 -5.79
CA VAL A 293 -17.99 8.37 -5.50
C VAL A 293 -18.33 6.92 -5.84
N LYS A 294 -19.42 6.68 -6.57
CA LYS A 294 -19.97 5.34 -6.83
C LYS A 294 -18.94 4.40 -7.47
N SER A 295 -18.16 4.90 -8.42
CA SER A 295 -17.12 4.11 -9.11
C SER A 295 -16.03 3.65 -8.14
N ASP A 296 -15.56 4.55 -7.27
CA ASP A 296 -14.53 4.24 -6.28
C ASP A 296 -15.04 3.28 -5.22
N VAL A 297 -16.29 3.47 -4.77
CA VAL A 297 -16.96 2.55 -3.84
C VAL A 297 -17.03 1.14 -4.42
N LYS A 298 -17.36 0.99 -5.71
CA LYS A 298 -17.37 -0.31 -6.40
C LYS A 298 -15.98 -0.94 -6.42
N LYS A 299 -14.94 -0.16 -6.74
CA LYS A 299 -13.55 -0.65 -6.76
C LYS A 299 -13.10 -1.14 -5.40
N LEU A 300 -13.37 -0.39 -4.34
CA LEU A 300 -13.05 -0.79 -2.96
C LEU A 300 -13.81 -2.06 -2.55
N TYR A 301 -15.10 -2.15 -2.88
CA TYR A 301 -15.88 -3.35 -2.60
C TYR A 301 -15.34 -4.59 -3.31
N ILE A 302 -14.94 -4.47 -4.58
CA ILE A 302 -14.34 -5.56 -5.35
C ILE A 302 -12.98 -5.93 -4.77
N ASN A 303 -12.15 -4.93 -4.42
CA ASN A 303 -10.88 -5.14 -3.75
C ASN A 303 -11.07 -5.96 -2.46
N ASP A 304 -12.03 -5.62 -1.61
CA ASP A 304 -12.30 -6.36 -0.37
C ASP A 304 -12.69 -7.82 -0.64
N LYS A 305 -13.52 -8.07 -1.65
CA LYS A 305 -13.85 -9.45 -2.08
C LYS A 305 -12.62 -10.24 -2.54
N ILE A 306 -11.73 -9.60 -3.30
CA ILE A 306 -10.49 -10.22 -3.75
C ILE A 306 -9.58 -10.51 -2.55
N GLN A 307 -9.48 -9.57 -1.60
CA GLN A 307 -8.69 -9.75 -0.38
C GLN A 307 -9.22 -10.89 0.51
N GLU A 308 -10.54 -11.04 0.60
CA GLU A 308 -11.18 -12.19 1.26
C GLU A 308 -10.80 -13.51 0.56
N GLN A 309 -10.90 -13.55 -0.78
CA GLN A 309 -10.48 -14.71 -1.58
C GLN A 309 -9.00 -15.06 -1.39
N ILE A 310 -8.11 -14.06 -1.40
CA ILE A 310 -6.67 -14.26 -1.13
C ILE A 310 -6.46 -14.84 0.27
N THR A 311 -7.09 -14.23 1.27
CA THR A 311 -6.98 -14.64 2.68
C THR A 311 -7.42 -16.08 2.87
N ASP A 312 -8.54 -16.48 2.27
CA ASP A 312 -9.04 -17.84 2.38
C ASP A 312 -8.14 -18.84 1.66
N ARG A 313 -7.64 -18.51 0.47
CA ARG A 313 -6.67 -19.38 -0.23
C ARG A 313 -5.37 -19.54 0.53
N LEU A 314 -4.87 -18.49 1.18
CA LEU A 314 -3.65 -18.57 1.96
C LEU A 314 -3.75 -19.57 3.13
N LYS A 315 -4.94 -19.78 3.69
CA LYS A 315 -5.18 -20.77 4.76
C LYS A 315 -5.05 -22.21 4.26
N THR A 316 -5.43 -22.47 3.01
CA THR A 316 -5.46 -23.84 2.44
C THR A 316 -4.33 -24.12 1.47
N ALA A 317 -3.58 -23.09 1.06
CA ALA A 317 -2.46 -23.18 0.11
C ALA A 317 -1.41 -24.20 0.56
N LYS A 318 -1.11 -25.16 -0.31
CA LYS A 318 -0.15 -26.22 -0.06
C LYS A 318 1.25 -25.76 -0.47
N VAL A 319 2.13 -25.63 0.51
CA VAL A 319 3.55 -25.35 0.31
C VAL A 319 4.33 -26.66 0.40
N ILE A 320 5.08 -27.01 -0.64
CA ILE A 320 5.96 -28.20 -0.65
C ILE A 320 7.39 -27.73 -0.88
N ILE A 321 8.24 -27.85 0.14
CA ILE A 321 9.65 -27.46 0.09
C ILE A 321 10.47 -28.54 -0.62
N ASN A 322 11.36 -28.12 -1.52
CA ASN A 322 12.40 -28.96 -2.08
C ASN A 322 13.62 -28.96 -1.15
N GLN A 323 13.61 -29.87 -0.17
CA GLN A 323 14.60 -29.88 0.91
C GLN A 323 16.07 -29.88 0.42
N PRO A 324 16.46 -30.71 -0.57
CA PRO A 324 17.84 -30.69 -1.11
C PRO A 324 18.31 -29.34 -1.67
N VAL A 325 17.39 -28.53 -2.21
CA VAL A 325 17.70 -27.19 -2.70
C VAL A 325 17.66 -26.19 -1.54
N TYR A 326 16.63 -26.25 -0.71
CA TYR A 326 16.40 -25.34 0.41
C TYR A 326 17.56 -25.32 1.42
N ASP A 327 18.09 -26.50 1.76
CA ASP A 327 19.22 -26.64 2.69
C ASP A 327 20.50 -26.00 2.17
N LYS A 328 20.71 -26.04 0.84
CA LYS A 328 21.88 -25.45 0.18
C LYS A 328 21.84 -23.93 0.10
N LEU A 329 20.68 -23.30 0.33
CA LEU A 329 20.53 -21.83 0.35
C LEU A 329 21.26 -21.15 1.52
N MET A 330 22.03 -21.90 2.33
CA MET A 330 22.87 -21.41 3.43
C MET A 330 24.35 -21.15 3.06
N LEU A 331 24.77 -21.37 1.82
CA LEU A 331 26.18 -21.23 1.44
C LEU A 331 26.38 -19.99 0.57
N ASN A 332 26.54 -18.83 1.22
CA ASN A 332 27.48 -17.73 0.86
C ASN A 332 27.30 -16.51 1.76
#